data_AF-A0A0G1QY55-F1
#
_entry.id   AF-A0A0G1QY55-F1
#
_cell.length_a   1.000
_cell.length_b   1.000
_cell.length_c   1.000
_cell.angle_alpha   90.00
_cell.angle_beta   90.00
_cell.angle_gamma   90.00
#
_symmetry.space_group_name_H-M   'P 1'
#
loop_
_entity.id
_entity.type
_entity.pdbx_description
1 polymer ?
#
loop_
_entity_poly.entity_id
_entity_poly.type
_entity_poly.pdbx_seq_one_letter_code
_entity_poly.pdbx_strand_id
1 'polypeptide(L)'
;MITIDGKQIANTIRADLKEKIKQLPSPPGLGVILVGNDPASHLYVALKEAASKEMGVRFVKKIFPETISQADLLHTIRELNVDDSIHAILIQLPLPRGFDEDTVSTRKIYPRF
;
A
#
# COMPACT_ATOMS: atom_id res chain seq x y z
N MET A 1 -30.45 18.01 8.80
CA MET A 1 -29.36 17.06 9.12
C MET A 1 -28.24 17.34 8.13
N ILE A 2 -27.01 17.58 8.59
CA ILE A 2 -25.87 17.82 7.70
C ILE A 2 -25.28 16.45 7.34
N THR A 3 -25.20 16.15 6.04
CA THR A 3 -24.56 14.93 5.53
C THR A 3 -23.11 15.23 5.19
N ILE A 4 -22.18 14.38 5.67
CA ILE A 4 -20.76 14.49 5.33
C ILE A 4 -20.51 13.74 4.01
N ASP A 5 -20.19 14.47 2.95
CA ASP A 5 -19.79 13.88 1.66
C ASP A 5 -18.30 13.52 1.68
N GLY A 6 -18.00 12.28 2.09
CA GLY A 6 -16.63 11.77 2.12
C GLY A 6 -15.97 11.70 0.74
N LYS A 7 -16.73 11.59 -0.35
CA LYS A 7 -16.18 11.56 -1.71
C LYS A 7 -15.69 12.94 -2.12
N GLN A 8 -16.49 13.97 -1.87
CA GLN A 8 -16.08 15.36 -2.11
C GLN A 8 -14.82 15.70 -1.31
N ILE A 9 -14.81 15.38 -0.01
CA ILE A 9 -13.67 15.63 0.87
C ILE A 9 -12.41 14.89 0.37
N ALA A 10 -12.53 13.61 0.02
CA ALA A 10 -11.40 12.83 -0.50
C ALA A 10 -10.83 13.43 -1.80
N ASN A 11 -11.69 13.91 -2.70
CA ASN A 11 -11.24 14.55 -3.94
C ASN A 11 -10.47 15.84 -3.68
N THR A 12 -10.94 16.67 -2.75
CA THR A 12 -10.22 17.89 -2.34
C THR A 12 -8.84 17.54 -1.78
N ILE A 13 -8.76 16.56 -0.87
CA ILE A 13 -7.48 16.12 -0.29
C ILE A 13 -6.53 15.61 -1.37
N ARG A 14 -7.02 14.81 -2.33
CA ARG A 14 -6.18 14.27 -3.42
C ARG A 14 -5.67 15.37 -4.36
N ALA A 15 -6.49 16.37 -4.67
CA ALA A 15 -6.07 17.51 -5.48
C ALA A 15 -4.94 18.29 -4.79
N ASP A 16 -5.08 18.57 -3.51
CA ASP A 16 -4.05 19.26 -2.72
C ASP A 16 -2.75 18.44 -2.62
N LEU A 17 -2.87 17.12 -2.36
CA LEU A 17 -1.72 16.22 -2.31
C LEU A 17 -1.01 16.10 -3.64
N LYS A 18 -1.74 16.08 -4.76
CA LYS A 18 -1.16 16.03 -6.10
C LYS A 18 -0.26 17.24 -6.36
N GLU A 19 -0.68 18.44 -6.00
CA GLU A 19 0.15 19.64 -6.17
C GLU A 19 1.39 19.61 -5.25
N LYS A 20 1.25 19.10 -4.02
CA LYS A 20 2.40 18.92 -3.12
C LYS A 20 3.40 17.90 -3.66
N ILE A 21 2.92 16.76 -4.16
CA ILE A 21 3.76 15.69 -4.70
C ILE A 21 4.52 16.16 -5.94
N LYS A 22 3.91 16.97 -6.81
CA LYS A 22 4.59 17.55 -7.98
C LYS A 22 5.80 18.43 -7.61
N GLN A 23 5.80 19.02 -6.41
CA GLN A 23 6.89 19.87 -5.94
C GLN A 23 8.04 19.08 -5.31
N LEU A 24 7.87 17.78 -5.09
CA LEU A 24 8.92 16.92 -4.53
C LEU A 24 10.00 16.63 -5.59
N PRO A 25 11.27 16.46 -5.19
CA PRO A 25 12.36 16.12 -6.10
C PRO A 25 12.17 14.74 -6.76
N SER A 26 11.44 13.84 -6.09
CA SER A 26 11.06 12.53 -6.58
C SER A 26 9.66 12.16 -6.07
N PRO A 27 8.89 11.36 -6.83
CA PRO A 27 7.58 10.91 -6.37
C PRO A 27 7.75 9.94 -5.19
N PRO A 28 6.93 10.06 -4.12
CA PRO A 28 6.90 9.06 -3.07
C PRO A 28 6.40 7.74 -3.64
N GLY A 29 6.74 6.64 -2.97
CA GLY A 29 6.43 5.29 -3.42
C GLY A 29 5.72 4.47 -2.35
N LEU A 30 4.68 3.76 -2.77
CA LEU A 30 3.90 2.85 -1.97
C LEU A 30 4.01 1.43 -2.53
N GLY A 31 4.59 0.53 -1.75
CA GLY A 31 4.55 -0.91 -1.99
C GLY A 31 3.31 -1.51 -1.34
N VAL A 32 2.52 -2.27 -2.08
CA VAL A 32 1.35 -2.99 -1.55
C VAL A 32 1.53 -4.49 -1.79
N ILE A 33 1.43 -5.26 -0.71
CA ILE A 33 1.46 -6.73 -0.77
C ILE A 33 0.05 -7.25 -0.51
N LEU A 34 -0.43 -8.13 -1.39
CA LEU A 34 -1.70 -8.83 -1.25
C LEU A 34 -1.44 -10.33 -1.35
N VAL A 35 -1.98 -11.08 -0.38
CA VAL A 35 -1.89 -12.54 -0.34
C VAL A 35 -3.30 -13.11 -0.46
N GLY A 36 -3.53 -13.93 -1.48
CA GLY A 36 -4.80 -14.60 -1.73
C GLY A 36 -5.66 -13.96 -2.82
N ASN A 37 -6.89 -14.45 -2.92
CA ASN A 37 -7.79 -14.14 -4.04
C ASN A 37 -9.13 -13.54 -3.61
N ASP A 38 -9.23 -13.00 -2.39
CA ASP A 38 -10.44 -12.34 -1.92
C ASP A 38 -10.81 -11.15 -2.84
N PRO A 39 -11.96 -11.20 -3.55
CA PRO A 39 -12.32 -10.19 -4.54
C PRO A 39 -12.42 -8.77 -3.95
N ALA A 40 -12.85 -8.66 -2.69
CA ALA A 40 -12.94 -7.36 -2.01
C ALA A 40 -11.55 -6.76 -1.79
N SER A 41 -10.59 -7.56 -1.32
CA SER A 41 -9.19 -7.16 -1.14
C SER A 41 -8.56 -6.70 -2.45
N HIS A 42 -8.79 -7.42 -3.54
CA HIS A 42 -8.33 -7.01 -4.89
C HIS A 42 -8.93 -5.68 -5.32
N LEU A 43 -10.23 -5.47 -5.10
CA LEU A 43 -10.89 -4.19 -5.38
C LEU A 43 -10.28 -3.04 -4.56
N TYR A 44 -10.07 -3.23 -3.25
CA TYR A 44 -9.48 -2.20 -2.41
C TYR A 44 -8.05 -1.86 -2.82
N VAL A 45 -7.23 -2.85 -3.21
CA VAL A 45 -5.88 -2.59 -3.74
C VAL A 45 -5.94 -1.84 -5.07
N ALA A 46 -6.88 -2.17 -5.96
CA ALA A 46 -7.07 -1.44 -7.21
C ALA A 46 -7.49 0.03 -6.96
N LEU A 47 -8.36 0.28 -5.98
CA LEU A 47 -8.74 1.65 -5.58
C LEU A 47 -7.53 2.43 -5.02
N LYS A 48 -6.68 1.79 -4.22
CA LYS A 48 -5.43 2.40 -3.72
C LYS A 48 -4.45 2.69 -4.85
N GLU A 49 -4.33 1.79 -5.82
CA GLU A 49 -3.49 1.98 -7.01
C GLU A 49 -3.98 3.18 -7.84
N ALA A 50 -5.28 3.27 -8.09
CA ALA A 50 -5.88 4.36 -8.85
C ALA A 50 -5.67 5.71 -8.16
N ALA A 51 -5.96 5.81 -6.86
CA ALA A 51 -5.76 7.04 -6.10
C ALA A 51 -4.29 7.46 -6.03
N SER A 52 -3.37 6.49 -5.85
CA SER A 52 -1.92 6.75 -5.83
C SER A 52 -1.45 7.33 -7.17
N LYS A 53 -1.85 6.70 -8.28
CA LYS A 53 -1.51 7.17 -9.63
C LYS A 53 -2.12 8.54 -9.94
N GLU A 54 -3.35 8.79 -9.50
CA GLU A 54 -4.02 10.09 -9.67
C GLU A 54 -3.23 11.25 -9.05
N MET A 55 -2.62 11.01 -7.88
CA MET A 55 -1.81 11.96 -7.14
C MET A 55 -0.34 12.02 -7.56
N GLY A 56 0.13 11.11 -8.42
CA GLY A 56 1.54 11.03 -8.84
C GLY A 56 2.44 10.20 -7.91
N VAL A 57 1.85 9.37 -7.05
CA VAL A 57 2.58 8.43 -6.17
C VAL A 57 2.97 7.19 -6.96
N ARG A 58 4.23 6.75 -6.87
CA ARG A 58 4.68 5.47 -7.41
C ARG A 58 3.98 4.34 -6.66
N PHE A 59 3.37 3.40 -7.38
CA PHE A 59 2.67 2.28 -6.77
C PHE A 59 3.24 0.95 -7.27
N VAL A 60 3.74 0.13 -6.35
CA VAL A 60 4.24 -1.21 -6.65
C VAL A 60 3.33 -2.21 -5.96
N LYS A 61 2.68 -3.09 -6.73
CA LYS A 61 1.86 -4.18 -6.17
C LYS A 61 2.54 -5.53 -6.31
N LYS A 62 2.51 -6.31 -5.25
CA LYS A 62 3.00 -7.70 -5.19
C LYS A 62 1.82 -8.58 -4.76
N ILE A 63 1.35 -9.42 -5.68
CA ILE A 63 0.21 -10.31 -5.47
C ILE A 63 0.74 -11.73 -5.39
N PHE A 64 0.36 -12.45 -4.34
CA PHE A 64 0.79 -13.82 -4.10
C PHE A 64 -0.40 -14.74 -3.85
N PRO A 65 -0.30 -16.03 -4.19
CA PRO A 65 -1.30 -17.01 -3.79
C PRO A 65 -1.29 -17.21 -2.27
N GLU A 66 -2.38 -17.77 -1.72
CA GLU A 66 -2.48 -18.10 -0.28
C GLU A 66 -1.41 -19.11 0.17
N THR A 67 -0.81 -19.83 -0.77
CA THR A 67 0.23 -20.84 -0.54
C THR A 67 1.64 -20.28 -0.38
N ILE A 68 1.83 -18.94 -0.50
CA ILE A 68 3.15 -18.35 -0.28
C ILE A 68 3.65 -18.64 1.13
N SER A 69 4.95 -18.93 1.28
CA SER A 69 5.53 -19.13 2.59
C SER A 69 5.73 -17.80 3.33
N GLN A 70 5.70 -17.83 4.67
CA GLN A 70 6.05 -16.66 5.47
C GLN A 70 7.49 -16.17 5.18
N ALA A 71 8.42 -17.08 4.89
CA ALA A 71 9.79 -16.73 4.56
C ALA A 71 9.90 -15.92 3.26
N ASP A 72 9.14 -16.30 2.24
CA ASP A 72 9.08 -15.60 0.95
C ASP A 72 8.38 -14.25 1.09
N LEU A 73 7.28 -14.18 1.85
CA LEU A 73 6.60 -12.92 2.16
C LEU A 73 7.55 -11.93 2.85
N LEU A 74 8.30 -12.40 3.85
CA LEU A 74 9.32 -11.61 4.54
C LEU A 74 10.49 -11.23 3.62
N HIS A 75 10.82 -12.06 2.63
CA HIS A 75 11.81 -11.72 1.62
C HIS A 75 11.34 -10.55 0.76
N THR A 76 10.11 -10.59 0.25
CA THR A 76 9.52 -9.47 -0.51
C THR A 76 9.45 -8.18 0.32
N ILE A 77 9.10 -8.28 1.61
CA ILE A 77 9.14 -7.10 2.50
C ILE A 77 10.57 -6.54 2.59
N ARG A 78 11.61 -7.39 2.69
CA ARG A 78 13.00 -6.93 2.68
C ARG A 78 13.39 -6.27 1.36
N GLU A 79 12.99 -6.83 0.22
CA GLU A 79 13.24 -6.23 -1.10
C GLU A 79 12.64 -4.82 -1.19
N LEU A 80 11.38 -4.66 -0.78
CA LEU A 80 10.70 -3.36 -0.80
C LEU A 80 11.32 -2.36 0.19
N ASN A 81 11.88 -2.83 1.31
CA ASN A 81 12.53 -1.97 2.30
C ASN A 81 13.89 -1.40 1.84
N VAL A 82 14.59 -2.09 0.95
CA VAL A 82 15.90 -1.65 0.42
C VAL A 82 15.76 -0.90 -0.91
N ASP A 83 14.57 -0.87 -1.49
CA ASP A 83 14.25 -0.06 -2.67
C ASP A 83 14.04 1.40 -2.26
N ASP A 84 15.00 2.27 -2.59
CA ASP A 84 14.93 3.71 -2.28
C ASP A 84 13.81 4.45 -3.00
N SER A 85 13.12 3.81 -3.95
CA SER A 85 11.91 4.35 -4.56
C SER A 85 10.65 4.06 -3.74
N ILE A 86 10.71 3.21 -2.71
CA ILE A 86 9.59 2.84 -1.85
C ILE A 86 9.76 3.47 -0.47
N HIS A 87 8.74 4.24 -0.07
CA HIS A 87 8.74 5.04 1.15
C HIS A 87 7.75 4.49 2.19
N ALA A 88 6.74 3.74 1.74
CA ALA A 88 5.79 3.04 2.58
C ALA A 88 5.48 1.66 2.01
N ILE A 89 5.27 0.69 2.89
CA ILE A 89 4.80 -0.65 2.55
C ILE A 89 3.47 -0.87 3.26
N LEU A 90 2.50 -1.46 2.56
CA LEU A 90 1.20 -1.82 3.09
C LEU A 90 0.91 -3.27 2.78
N ILE A 91 0.53 -4.03 3.80
CA ILE A 91 0.11 -5.42 3.66
C ILE A 91 -1.42 -5.43 3.73
N GLN A 92 -2.06 -5.93 2.68
CA GLN A 92 -3.50 -6.01 2.62
C GLN A 92 -3.99 -7.15 3.49
N LEU A 93 -4.80 -6.81 4.49
CA LEU A 93 -5.46 -7.74 5.41
C LEU A 93 -6.85 -8.13 4.90
N PRO A 94 -7.38 -9.28 5.35
CA PRO A 94 -6.74 -10.27 6.22
C PRO A 94 -5.67 -11.10 5.49
N LEU A 95 -4.66 -11.58 6.22
CA LEU A 95 -3.74 -12.60 5.70
C LEU A 95 -4.38 -14.00 5.82
N PRO A 96 -3.96 -14.98 5.00
CA PRO A 96 -4.40 -16.36 5.17
C PRO A 96 -4.07 -16.91 6.57
N ARG A 97 -4.77 -17.99 6.97
CA ARG A 97 -4.49 -18.66 8.24
C ARG A 97 -3.07 -19.22 8.27
N GLY A 98 -2.38 -19.03 9.40
CA GLY A 98 -1.02 -19.54 9.62
C GLY A 98 0.08 -18.50 9.42
N PHE A 99 -0.25 -17.29 8.97
CA PHE A 99 0.66 -16.16 9.06
C PHE A 99 0.64 -15.58 10.47
N ASP A 100 1.83 -15.34 11.02
CA ASP A 100 1.98 -14.54 12.23
C ASP A 100 1.90 -13.05 11.84
N GLU A 101 0.73 -12.46 12.06
CA GLU A 101 0.48 -11.05 11.74
C GLU A 101 1.45 -10.12 12.49
N ASP A 102 1.86 -10.41 13.73
CA ASP A 102 2.82 -9.59 14.47
C ASP A 102 4.21 -9.62 13.82
N THR A 103 4.61 -10.79 13.33
CA THR A 103 5.86 -10.95 12.58
C THR A 103 5.85 -10.18 11.25
N VAL A 104 4.67 -10.04 10.64
CA VAL A 104 4.50 -9.44 9.30
C VAL A 104 4.17 -7.94 9.34
N SER A 105 3.45 -7.46 10.35
CA SER A 105 2.67 -6.20 10.28
C SER A 105 3.40 -4.92 10.71
N THR A 106 4.45 -4.95 11.55
CA THR A 106 4.91 -3.67 12.16
C THR A 106 6.39 -3.53 12.46
N ARG A 107 7.13 -4.62 12.69
CA ARG A 107 8.57 -4.55 13.03
C ARG A 107 9.52 -4.66 11.84
N LYS A 108 9.01 -5.09 10.69
CA LYS A 108 9.80 -5.36 9.48
C LYS A 108 9.64 -4.30 8.40
N ILE A 109 8.65 -3.42 8.50
CA ILE A 109 8.53 -2.24 7.63
C ILE A 109 9.33 -1.15 8.31
N TYR A 110 10.50 -0.79 7.77
CA TYR A 110 11.36 0.18 8.44
C TYR A 110 10.65 1.55 8.44
N PRO A 111 10.41 2.16 9.60
CA PRO A 111 10.01 3.56 9.64
C PRO A 111 11.20 4.38 9.15
N ARG A 112 11.16 4.80 7.89
CA ARG A 112 12.08 5.79 7.34
C ARG A 112 11.53 7.16 7.72
N PHE A 113 11.96 7.66 8.87
CA PHE A 113 11.82 9.08 9.23
C PHE A 113 13.04 9.85 8.72
#